data_AF-A0A2J8N4H1-F1
#
_entry.id   AF-A0A2J8N4H1-F1
#
_cell.length_a   1.000
_cell.length_b   1.000
_cell.length_c   1.000
_cell.angle_alpha   90.00
_cell.angle_beta   90.00
_cell.angle_gamma   90.00
#
_symmetry.space_group_name_H-M   'P 1'
#
loop_
_entity.id
_entity.type
_entity.pdbx_description
1 polymer ?
#
loop_
_entity_poly.entity_id
_entity_poly.type
_entity_poly.pdbx_seq_one_letter_code
_entity_poly.pdbx_strand_id
1 'polypeptide(L)'
;MAKMEVKTSLLDNMIGVGDMVLLEPLNEETFINNLKKRFDHSEIYTYIGSVVISVNPYRSLPIYSPEKVEEYRNRNFYELSPH
;
A
#
# COMPACT_ATOMS: atom_id res chain seq x y z
N MET A 1 -7.91 27.43 -12.26
CA MET A 1 -6.63 26.87 -11.79
C MET A 1 -6.64 25.39 -12.10
N ALA A 2 -5.80 24.95 -13.02
CA ALA A 2 -5.78 23.57 -13.49
C ALA A 2 -5.43 22.63 -12.32
N LYS A 3 -6.29 21.65 -12.04
CA LYS A 3 -5.91 20.53 -11.16
C LYS A 3 -4.76 19.82 -11.85
N MET A 4 -3.59 19.87 -11.23
CA MET A 4 -2.43 19.11 -11.62
C MET A 4 -2.80 17.63 -11.48
N GLU A 5 -3.00 16.93 -12.60
CA GLU A 5 -3.19 15.47 -12.61
C GLU A 5 -1.93 14.83 -12.02
N VAL A 6 -2.07 14.26 -10.82
CA VAL A 6 -0.98 13.55 -10.16
C VAL A 6 -0.74 12.26 -10.94
N LYS A 7 0.23 12.29 -11.86
CA LYS A 7 0.78 11.11 -12.54
C LYS A 7 1.73 10.35 -11.61
N THR A 8 1.22 9.86 -10.49
CA THR A 8 1.96 8.91 -9.66
C THR A 8 1.20 7.61 -9.71
N SER A 9 1.62 6.73 -10.61
CA SER A 9 1.03 5.40 -10.74
C SER A 9 1.42 4.58 -9.52
N LEU A 10 0.48 3.82 -8.95
CA LEU A 10 0.74 2.81 -7.91
C LEU A 10 1.92 1.87 -8.21
N LEU A 11 2.25 1.70 -9.50
CA LEU A 11 3.32 0.82 -9.97
C LEU A 11 4.72 1.42 -9.79
N ASP A 12 4.83 2.75 -9.67
CA ASP A 12 6.13 3.40 -9.50
C ASP A 12 6.61 3.19 -8.06
N ASN A 13 7.60 2.32 -7.89
CA ASN A 13 8.24 1.92 -6.62
C ASN A 13 7.45 0.95 -5.72
N MET A 14 6.50 0.18 -6.26
CA MET A 14 5.75 -0.80 -5.47
C MET A 14 6.66 -1.92 -4.94
N ILE A 15 6.80 -2.03 -3.61
CA ILE A 15 7.44 -3.17 -2.97
C ILE A 15 6.47 -4.35 -2.97
N GLY A 16 6.80 -5.41 -3.70
CA GLY A 16 5.91 -6.56 -3.84
C GLY A 16 4.62 -6.18 -4.56
N VAL A 17 3.51 -6.85 -4.23
CA VAL A 17 2.18 -6.58 -4.79
C VAL A 17 1.34 -5.86 -3.73
N GLY A 18 0.86 -4.65 -4.03
CA GLY A 18 0.08 -3.81 -3.12
C GLY A 18 -1.40 -4.21 -2.99
N ASP A 19 -1.96 -4.87 -4.02
CA ASP A 19 -3.30 -5.46 -4.00
C ASP A 19 -3.21 -6.95 -4.35
N MET A 20 -3.54 -7.82 -3.40
CA MET A 20 -3.42 -9.27 -3.53
C MET A 20 -4.32 -9.86 -4.61
N VAL A 21 -5.31 -9.12 -5.11
CA VAL A 21 -6.09 -9.51 -6.31
C VAL A 21 -5.19 -9.64 -7.54
N LEU A 22 -4.06 -8.92 -7.57
CA LEU A 22 -3.08 -8.93 -8.65
C LEU A 22 -1.93 -9.94 -8.42
N LEU A 23 -1.97 -10.72 -7.35
CA LEU A 23 -0.92 -11.69 -7.03
C LEU A 23 -1.01 -12.91 -7.95
N GLU A 24 0.10 -13.24 -8.62
CA GLU A 24 0.19 -14.40 -9.51
C GLU A 24 1.53 -15.15 -9.33
N PRO A 25 1.52 -16.48 -9.14
CA PRO A 25 0.35 -17.33 -8.91
C PRO A 25 -0.28 -17.05 -7.53
N LEU A 26 -1.60 -17.19 -7.41
CA LEU A 26 -2.28 -17.03 -6.12
C LEU A 26 -2.24 -18.34 -5.33
N ASN A 27 -1.35 -18.42 -4.34
CA ASN A 27 -1.30 -19.50 -3.35
C ASN A 27 -0.80 -18.99 -1.98
N GLU A 28 -0.87 -19.83 -0.95
CA GLU A 28 -0.50 -19.43 0.40
C GLU A 28 0.98 -19.02 0.52
N GLU A 29 1.88 -19.74 -0.14
CA GLU A 29 3.31 -19.47 -0.12
C GLU A 29 3.64 -18.08 -0.71
N THR A 30 3.12 -17.78 -1.89
CA THR A 30 3.28 -16.48 -2.55
C THR A 30 2.64 -15.34 -1.76
N PHE A 31 1.48 -15.60 -1.14
CA PHE A 31 0.78 -14.62 -0.30
C PHE A 31 1.61 -14.25 0.93
N ILE A 32 2.11 -15.25 1.66
CA ILE A 32 2.97 -15.06 2.83
C ILE A 32 4.28 -14.37 2.43
N ASN A 33 4.91 -14.82 1.34
CA ASN A 33 6.15 -14.22 0.83
C ASN A 33 5.96 -12.75 0.45
N ASN A 34 4.81 -12.38 -0.13
CA ASN A 34 4.50 -10.99 -0.45
C ASN A 34 4.35 -10.13 0.81
N LEU A 35 3.56 -10.58 1.80
CA LEU A 35 3.42 -9.86 3.08
C LEU A 35 4.75 -9.71 3.79
N LYS A 36 5.57 -10.77 3.79
CA LYS A 36 6.92 -10.73 4.38
C LYS A 36 7.80 -9.70 3.68
N LYS A 37 7.86 -9.74 2.34
CA LYS A 37 8.67 -8.80 1.55
C LYS A 37 8.26 -7.35 1.80
N ARG A 38 6.95 -7.06 1.88
CA ARG A 38 6.41 -5.73 2.20
C ARG A 38 6.78 -5.30 3.62
N PHE A 39 6.56 -6.17 4.60
CA PHE A 39 6.90 -5.91 6.00
C PHE A 39 8.39 -5.62 6.21
N ASP A 40 9.28 -6.37 5.53
CA ASP A 40 10.73 -6.17 5.59
C ASP A 40 11.15 -4.78 5.06
N HIS A 41 10.29 -4.12 4.26
CA HIS A 41 10.47 -2.73 3.78
C HIS A 41 9.61 -1.71 4.55
N SER A 42 9.07 -2.08 5.72
CA SER A 42 8.17 -1.25 6.54
C SER A 42 6.82 -0.91 5.88
N GLU A 43 6.41 -1.65 4.85
CA GLU A 43 5.07 -1.59 4.25
C GLU A 43 4.14 -2.56 4.98
N ILE A 44 3.37 -2.06 5.95
CA ILE A 44 2.53 -2.90 6.82
C ILE A 44 1.08 -3.07 6.36
N TYR A 45 0.67 -2.25 5.38
CA TYR A 45 -0.66 -2.28 4.79
C TYR A 45 -0.63 -2.94 3.43
N THR A 46 -1.60 -3.79 3.14
CA THR A 46 -1.79 -4.41 1.81
C THR A 46 -3.27 -4.57 1.53
N TYR A 47 -3.70 -4.33 0.31
CA TYR A 47 -5.10 -4.45 -0.08
C TYR A 47 -5.47 -5.87 -0.52
N ILE A 48 -6.75 -6.19 -0.33
CA ILE A 48 -7.48 -7.20 -1.11
C ILE A 48 -8.71 -6.46 -1.66
N GLY A 49 -8.60 -5.87 -2.85
CA GLY A 49 -9.61 -4.93 -3.34
C GLY A 49 -9.84 -3.78 -2.36
N SER A 50 -11.00 -3.74 -1.70
CA SER A 50 -11.34 -2.71 -0.70
C SER A 50 -11.01 -3.09 0.76
N VAL A 51 -10.52 -4.31 1.01
CA VAL A 51 -10.16 -4.77 2.36
C VAL A 51 -8.70 -4.42 2.64
N VAL A 52 -8.41 -3.97 3.87
CA VAL A 52 -7.06 -3.64 4.32
C VAL A 52 -6.54 -4.74 5.26
N ILE A 53 -5.40 -5.33 4.89
CA ILE A 53 -4.59 -6.16 5.78
C ILE A 53 -3.62 -5.25 6.51
N SER A 54 -3.55 -5.36 7.83
CA SER A 54 -2.62 -4.62 8.68
C SER A 54 -1.73 -5.59 9.46
N VAL A 55 -0.41 -5.55 9.22
CA VAL A 55 0.58 -6.36 9.95
C VAL A 55 1.22 -5.53 11.06
N ASN A 56 1.17 -5.99 12.31
CA ASN A 56 1.67 -5.22 13.45
C ASN A 56 3.20 -5.04 13.40
N PRO A 57 3.74 -3.81 13.30
CA PRO A 57 5.18 -3.55 13.29
C PRO A 57 5.86 -3.64 14.67
N TYR A 58 5.08 -3.63 15.75
CA TYR A 58 5.55 -3.54 17.15
C TYR A 58 6.49 -2.33 17.42
N ARG A 59 6.43 -1.30 16.57
CA ARG A 59 7.16 -0.04 16.68
C ARG A 59 6.39 1.09 16.01
N SER A 60 6.68 2.32 16.38
CA SER A 60 6.13 3.50 15.68
C SER A 60 6.75 3.63 14.28
N LEU A 61 5.89 3.88 13.28
CA LEU A 61 6.31 4.17 11.91
C LEU A 61 6.04 5.65 11.59
N PRO A 62 6.90 6.33 10.82
CA PRO A 62 6.74 7.75 10.46
C PRO A 62 5.72 7.95 9.32
N ILE A 63 4.60 7.23 9.36
CA ILE A 63 3.55 7.23 8.32
C ILE A 63 2.23 7.84 8.81
N TYR A 64 2.14 8.25 10.08
CA TYR A 64 0.93 8.82 10.67
C TYR A 64 1.10 10.31 10.97
N SER A 65 1.60 11.08 9.99
CA SER A 65 1.82 12.52 10.14
C SER A 65 0.62 13.33 9.61
N PRO A 66 0.42 14.58 10.06
CA PRO A 66 -0.62 15.46 9.52
C PRO A 66 -0.53 15.64 7.99
N GLU A 67 0.69 15.65 7.45
CA GLU A 67 0.93 15.74 6.01
C GLU A 67 0.39 14.50 5.29
N LYS A 68 0.58 13.30 5.85
CA LYS A 68 0.07 12.05 5.28
C LYS A 68 -1.46 11.99 5.32
N VAL A 69 -2.08 12.53 6.37
CA VAL A 69 -3.54 12.65 6.45
C VAL A 69 -4.09 13.51 5.31
N GLU A 70 -3.45 14.65 5.02
CA GLU A 70 -3.89 15.52 3.92
C GLU A 70 -3.60 14.91 2.55
N GLU A 71 -2.49 14.17 2.40
CA GLU A 71 -2.15 13.45 1.18
C GLU A 71 -3.26 12.46 0.78
N TYR A 72 -3.75 11.66 1.74
CA TYR A 72 -4.75 10.61 1.52
C TYR A 72 -6.20 11.10 1.54
N ARG A 73 -6.45 12.31 2.05
CA ARG A 73 -7.79 12.88 2.13
C ARG A 73 -8.39 13.07 0.73
N ASN A 74 -9.63 12.60 0.55
CA ASN A 74 -10.39 12.74 -0.70
C ASN A 74 -9.67 12.19 -1.95
N ARG A 75 -8.84 11.16 -1.78
CA ARG A 75 -8.19 10.44 -2.89
C ARG A 75 -8.92 9.15 -3.22
N ASN A 76 -8.79 8.73 -4.47
CA ASN A 76 -9.28 7.42 -4.88
C ASN A 76 -8.34 6.31 -4.37
N PHE A 77 -8.89 5.11 -4.15
CA PHE A 77 -8.16 3.94 -3.62
C PHE A 77 -6.87 3.61 -4.38
N TYR A 78 -6.87 3.80 -5.70
CA TYR A 78 -5.76 3.42 -6.57
C TYR A 78 -4.83 4.58 -6.96
N GLU A 79 -4.99 5.75 -6.33
CA GLU A 79 -4.11 6.90 -6.55
C GLU A 79 -2.87 6.87 -5.65
N LEU A 80 -2.95 6.20 -4.50
CA LEU A 80 -1.90 6.18 -3.47
C LEU A 80 -1.67 4.76 -2.95
N SER A 81 -0.47 4.51 -2.41
CA SER A 81 -0.08 3.22 -1.86
C SER A 81 -0.98 2.79 -0.68
N PRO A 82 -1.09 1.48 -0.40
CA PRO A 82 -1.86 0.99 0.73
C PRO A 82 -1.48 1.66 2.06
N HIS A 83 -2.48 2.14 2.80
CA HIS A 83 -2.32 2.78 4.10
C HIS A 83 -3.55 2.52 4.99
#